data_AF-H6NNC6-F1
#
_entry.id   AF-H6NNC6-F1
#
_cell.length_a   1.000
_cell.length_b   1.000
_cell.length_c   1.000
_cell.angle_alpha   90.00
_cell.angle_beta   90.00
_cell.angle_gamma   90.00
#
_symmetry.space_group_name_H-M   'P 1'
#
loop_
_entity.id
_entity.type
_entity.pdbx_description
1 polymer ?
#
loop_
_entity_poly.entity_id
_entity_poly.type
_entity_poly.pdbx_seq_one_letter_code
_entity_poly.pdbx_strand_id
1 'polypeptide(L)'
;MSYELHITRASHWADSKQQPILLDELKTYFSTQSDFRYSDEVTVTGPFTVTLKGDFFIWRTEDQEIPFMYSRGKLSCSYGEDEVIMKMKSIAAELHAIVQGDEGEMY
;
A
#
# COMPACT_ATOMS: atom_id res chain seq x y z
N MET A 1 -10.94 10.63 -10.91
CA MET A 1 -9.86 11.27 -10.12
C MET A 1 -9.42 10.21 -9.15
N SER A 2 -8.28 9.57 -9.42
CA SER A 2 -7.75 8.51 -8.56
C SER A 2 -7.00 9.18 -7.42
N TYR A 3 -7.55 9.05 -6.22
CA TYR A 3 -6.92 9.54 -5.00
C TYR A 3 -5.96 8.48 -4.49
N GLU A 4 -4.73 8.86 -4.16
CA GLU A 4 -3.70 7.93 -3.69
C GLU A 4 -3.36 8.18 -2.24
N LEU A 5 -3.37 7.12 -1.46
CA LEU A 5 -2.96 7.12 -0.06
C LEU A 5 -1.61 6.45 0.07
N HIS A 6 -0.80 6.96 0.99
CA HIS A 6 0.56 6.51 1.23
C HIS A 6 0.76 6.16 2.70
N ILE A 7 1.30 4.96 2.97
CA ILE A 7 1.80 4.57 4.28
C ILE A 7 3.30 4.83 4.31
N THR A 8 3.73 5.75 5.18
CA THR A 8 5.13 6.20 5.29
C THR A 8 5.52 6.38 6.75
N ARG A 9 6.80 6.13 7.09
CA ARG A 9 7.35 6.50 8.41
C ARG A 9 7.91 7.92 8.45
N ALA A 10 8.20 8.50 7.28
CA ALA A 10 8.64 9.88 7.18
C ALA A 10 7.47 10.83 7.43
N SER A 11 7.76 12.06 7.87
CA SER A 11 6.76 13.11 8.08
C SER A 11 5.98 13.49 6.82
N HIS A 12 6.54 13.20 5.64
CA HIS A 12 5.89 13.39 4.35
C HIS A 12 6.17 12.20 3.43
N TRP A 13 5.19 11.76 2.64
CA TRP A 13 5.28 10.60 1.75
C TRP A 13 6.40 10.73 0.69
N ALA A 14 6.74 11.97 0.31
CA ALA A 14 7.84 12.26 -0.61
C ALA A 14 9.22 11.92 0.01
N ASP A 15 9.34 12.05 1.34
CA ASP A 15 10.56 11.82 2.10
C ASP A 15 10.69 10.39 2.64
N SER A 16 9.80 9.48 2.22
CA SER A 16 9.83 8.05 2.62
C SER A 16 11.20 7.38 2.41
N LYS A 17 12.04 7.90 1.51
CA LYS A 17 13.41 7.39 1.31
C LYS A 17 14.34 7.62 2.50
N GLN A 18 14.08 8.64 3.32
CA GLN A 18 14.90 8.97 4.49
C GLN A 18 14.59 8.05 5.67
N GLN A 19 13.33 7.63 5.79
CA GLN A 19 12.86 6.65 6.77
C GLN A 19 12.04 5.56 6.08
N PRO A 20 12.70 4.66 5.32
CA PRO A 20 12.00 3.68 4.52
C PRO A 20 11.42 2.57 5.40
N ILE A 21 10.21 2.14 5.08
CA ILE A 21 9.72 0.83 5.49
C ILE A 21 10.46 -0.20 4.63
N LEU A 22 11.12 -1.17 5.26
CA LEU A 22 11.89 -2.17 4.54
C LEU A 22 10.96 -3.17 3.85
N LEU A 23 11.31 -3.58 2.64
CA LEU A 23 10.52 -4.58 1.91
C LEU A 23 10.47 -5.92 2.67
N ASP A 24 11.59 -6.37 3.23
CA ASP A 24 11.65 -7.61 4.01
C ASP A 24 10.80 -7.56 5.29
N GLU A 25 10.70 -6.38 5.90
CA GLU A 25 9.83 -6.13 7.05
C GLU A 25 8.37 -6.25 6.65
N LEU A 26 7.97 -5.64 5.53
CA LEU A 26 6.63 -5.77 4.97
C LEU A 26 6.30 -7.21 4.60
N LYS A 27 7.22 -7.92 3.93
CA LYS A 27 7.04 -9.34 3.59
C LYS A 27 6.80 -10.17 4.84
N THR A 28 7.54 -9.92 5.91
CA THR A 28 7.34 -10.63 7.19
C THR A 28 5.99 -10.29 7.80
N TYR A 29 5.64 -9.00 7.88
CA TYR A 29 4.37 -8.53 8.41
C TYR A 29 3.17 -9.10 7.64
N PHE A 30 3.15 -8.96 6.32
CA PHE A 30 2.07 -9.48 5.48
C PHE A 30 2.04 -11.01 5.41
N SER A 31 3.16 -11.70 5.63
CA SER A 31 3.14 -13.17 5.74
C SER A 31 2.36 -13.67 6.97
N THR A 32 2.17 -12.83 7.99
CA THR A 32 1.29 -13.14 9.13
C THR A 32 -0.19 -12.87 8.86
N GLN A 33 -0.51 -12.19 7.76
CA GLN A 33 -1.88 -11.81 7.38
C GLN A 33 -2.39 -12.73 6.26
N SER A 34 -3.35 -13.58 6.56
CA SER A 34 -3.93 -14.52 5.58
C SER A 34 -4.74 -13.82 4.48
N ASP A 35 -5.18 -12.60 4.75
CA ASP A 35 -5.90 -11.71 3.83
C ASP A 35 -4.97 -10.99 2.85
N PHE A 36 -3.65 -11.09 3.00
CA PHE A 36 -2.69 -10.52 2.06
C PHE A 36 -1.93 -11.58 1.26
N ARG A 37 -1.66 -11.24 0.01
CA ARG A 37 -0.76 -12.00 -0.87
C ARG A 37 0.29 -11.09 -1.47
N TYR A 38 1.55 -11.45 -1.31
CA TYR A 38 2.65 -10.80 -2.03
C TYR A 38 2.68 -11.26 -3.50
N SER A 39 2.96 -10.33 -4.40
CA SER A 39 3.11 -10.54 -5.84
C SER A 39 4.19 -9.59 -6.36
N ASP A 40 5.13 -10.08 -7.16
CA ASP A 40 6.19 -9.30 -7.81
C ASP A 40 5.75 -8.69 -9.15
N GLU A 41 4.53 -9.01 -9.57
CA GLU A 41 3.83 -8.37 -10.67
C GLU A 41 2.33 -8.36 -10.39
N VAL A 42 1.64 -7.36 -10.93
CA VAL A 42 0.18 -7.31 -10.97
C VAL A 42 -0.27 -7.13 -12.42
N THR A 43 -1.19 -7.98 -12.85
CA THR A 43 -1.82 -7.87 -14.17
C THR A 43 -3.18 -7.23 -14.02
N VAL A 44 -3.30 -5.99 -14.49
CA VAL A 44 -4.58 -5.28 -14.53
C VAL A 44 -5.19 -5.50 -15.91
N THR A 45 -6.35 -6.13 -15.95
CA THR A 45 -7.09 -6.41 -17.18
C THR A 45 -8.23 -5.40 -17.32
N GLY A 46 -8.09 -4.47 -18.26
CA GLY A 46 -9.13 -3.51 -18.64
C GLY A 46 -9.40 -3.56 -20.15
N PRO A 47 -9.60 -2.41 -20.83
CA PRO A 47 -9.64 -2.35 -22.30
C PRO A 47 -8.32 -2.84 -22.94
N PHE A 48 -7.23 -2.79 -22.17
CA PHE A 48 -5.93 -3.37 -22.48
C PHE A 48 -5.43 -4.13 -21.24
N THR A 49 -4.68 -5.22 -21.45
CA THR A 49 -3.99 -5.94 -20.38
C THR A 49 -2.64 -5.30 -20.13
N VAL A 50 -2.44 -4.77 -18.91
CA VAL A 50 -1.16 -4.19 -18.49
C VAL A 50 -0.60 -5.04 -17.36
N THR A 51 0.64 -5.52 -17.53
CA THR A 51 1.38 -6.18 -16.44
C THR A 51 2.39 -5.19 -15.90
N LEU A 52 2.23 -4.84 -14.62
CA LEU A 52 3.13 -3.95 -13.90
C LEU A 52 4.05 -4.81 -13.04
N LYS A 53 5.35 -4.68 -13.25
CA LYS A 53 6.37 -5.31 -12.40
C LYS A 53 6.69 -4.41 -11.22
N GLY A 54 6.74 -4.99 -10.03
CA GLY A 54 6.99 -4.27 -8.78
C GLY A 54 6.58 -5.09 -7.58
N ASP A 55 6.88 -4.60 -6.39
CA ASP A 55 6.47 -5.28 -5.16
C ASP A 55 5.03 -4.89 -4.81
N PHE A 56 4.09 -5.81 -4.97
CA PHE A 56 2.69 -5.62 -4.65
C PHE A 56 2.27 -6.51 -3.48
N PHE A 57 1.46 -5.94 -2.59
CA PHE A 57 0.78 -6.63 -1.51
C PHE A 57 -0.71 -6.54 -1.78
N ILE A 58 -1.30 -7.62 -2.27
CA ILE A 58 -2.70 -7.67 -2.68
C ILE A 58 -3.53 -8.04 -1.46
N TRP A 59 -4.34 -7.09 -0.99
CA TRP A 59 -5.33 -7.33 0.05
C TRP A 59 -6.59 -7.91 -0.58
N ARG A 60 -7.00 -9.09 -0.12
CA ARG A 60 -8.22 -9.74 -0.61
C ARG A 60 -9.36 -9.51 0.37
N THR A 61 -10.33 -8.72 -0.04
CA THR A 61 -11.62 -8.58 0.67
C THR A 61 -12.63 -9.58 0.10
N GLU A 62 -13.83 -9.62 0.67
CA GLU A 62 -14.91 -10.49 0.15
C GLU A 62 -15.36 -10.08 -1.26
N ASP A 63 -15.30 -8.78 -1.56
CA ASP A 63 -15.83 -8.21 -2.80
C ASP A 63 -14.77 -8.00 -3.89
N GLN A 64 -13.51 -7.70 -3.52
CA GLN A 64 -12.46 -7.34 -4.47
C GLN A 64 -11.03 -7.58 -3.97
N GLU A 65 -10.08 -7.54 -4.90
CA GLU A 65 -8.65 -7.53 -4.60
C GLU A 65 -8.09 -6.11 -4.74
N ILE A 66 -7.46 -5.60 -3.68
CA ILE A 66 -6.96 -4.24 -3.59
C ILE A 66 -5.43 -4.29 -3.55
N PRO A 67 -4.73 -3.88 -4.64
CA PRO A 67 -3.28 -3.94 -4.69
C PRO A 67 -2.65 -2.74 -3.94
N PHE A 68 -1.81 -3.04 -2.95
CA PHE A 68 -0.91 -2.07 -2.34
C PHE A 68 0.45 -2.16 -3.02
N MET A 69 0.92 -1.05 -3.60
CA MET A 69 2.21 -1.01 -4.28
C MET A 69 3.29 -0.52 -3.32
N TYR A 70 4.34 -1.32 -3.14
CA TYR A 70 5.55 -0.87 -2.46
C TYR A 70 6.48 -0.15 -3.43
N SER A 71 6.89 1.06 -3.06
CA SER A 71 7.85 1.83 -3.84
C SER A 71 8.57 2.85 -2.97
N ARG A 72 9.89 2.95 -3.11
CA ARG A 72 10.73 3.98 -2.45
C ARG A 72 10.52 4.04 -0.93
N GLY A 73 10.36 2.89 -0.27
CA GLY A 73 10.22 2.81 1.19
C GLY A 73 8.82 3.13 1.74
N LYS A 74 7.80 3.18 0.89
CA LYS A 74 6.40 3.34 1.29
C LYS A 74 5.48 2.36 0.58
N LEU A 75 4.29 2.17 1.15
CA LEU A 75 3.18 1.52 0.46
C LEU A 75 2.23 2.60 -0.07
N SER A 76 1.73 2.42 -1.29
CA SER A 76 0.73 3.28 -1.90
C SER A 76 -0.50 2.46 -2.27
N CYS A 77 -1.68 3.04 -2.14
CA CYS A 77 -2.94 2.46 -2.58
C CYS A 77 -3.77 3.51 -3.31
N SER A 78 -4.28 3.17 -4.50
CA SER A 78 -5.10 4.07 -5.32
C SER A 78 -6.62 3.94 -5.04
N TYR A 79 -6.99 3.24 -3.96
CA TYR A 79 -8.36 3.11 -3.47
C TYR A 79 -8.54 3.91 -2.18
N GLY A 80 -9.48 4.86 -2.20
CA GLY A 80 -9.77 5.76 -1.08
C GLY A 80 -11.10 5.48 -0.39
N GLU A 81 -11.61 4.25 -0.45
CA GLU A 81 -12.82 3.87 0.31
C GLU A 81 -12.53 3.81 1.81
N ASP A 82 -13.55 4.08 2.64
CA ASP A 82 -13.40 4.13 4.10
C ASP A 82 -12.81 2.85 4.70
N GLU A 83 -13.17 1.69 4.15
CA GLU A 83 -12.64 0.39 4.57
C GLU A 83 -11.13 0.29 4.30
N VAL A 84 -10.69 0.76 3.14
CA VAL A 84 -9.27 0.79 2.76
C VAL A 84 -8.51 1.76 3.64
N ILE A 85 -9.06 2.94 3.90
CA ILE A 85 -8.47 3.92 4.82
C ILE A 85 -8.31 3.30 6.22
N MET A 86 -9.34 2.63 6.74
CA MET A 86 -9.26 1.95 8.04
C MET A 86 -8.19 0.85 8.05
N LYS A 87 -8.10 0.05 6.99
CA LYS A 87 -7.07 -0.97 6.88
C LYS A 87 -5.67 -0.36 6.80
N MET A 88 -5.50 0.71 6.04
CA MET A 88 -4.23 1.45 5.95
C MET A 88 -3.79 2.00 7.29
N LYS A 89 -4.72 2.56 8.09
CA LYS A 89 -4.44 3.03 9.45
C LYS A 89 -4.00 1.90 10.36
N SER A 90 -4.65 0.74 10.27
CA SER A 90 -4.26 -0.44 11.06
C SER A 90 -2.85 -0.91 10.69
N ILE A 91 -2.54 -1.01 9.40
CA ILE A 91 -1.19 -1.37 8.92
C ILE A 91 -0.16 -0.33 9.37
N ALA A 92 -0.48 0.96 9.24
CA ALA A 92 0.40 2.04 9.65
C ALA A 92 0.69 1.99 11.16
N ALA A 93 -0.32 1.74 12.00
CA ALA A 93 -0.15 1.62 13.45
C ALA A 93 0.82 0.49 13.82
N GLU A 94 0.66 -0.69 13.23
CA GLU A 94 1.54 -1.86 13.46
C GLU A 94 2.97 -1.61 12.96
N LEU A 95 3.12 -0.86 11.86
CA LEU A 95 4.42 -0.53 11.29
C LEU A 95 5.05 0.75 11.88
N HIS A 96 4.44 1.36 12.90
CA HIS A 96 4.85 2.67 13.44
C HIS A 96 5.00 3.75 12.35
N ALA A 97 4.06 3.77 11.41
CA ALA A 97 3.99 4.67 10.27
C ALA A 97 2.73 5.54 10.35
N ILE A 98 2.58 6.46 9.40
CA ILE A 98 1.42 7.34 9.22
C ILE A 98 0.76 7.06 7.86
N VAL A 99 -0.52 7.41 7.75
CA VAL A 99 -1.25 7.43 6.47
C VAL A 99 -1.38 8.88 6.02
N GLN A 100 -0.91 9.15 4.81
CA GLN A 100 -0.96 10.47 4.21
C GLN A 100 -1.48 10.38 2.77
N GLY A 101 -2.38 11.27 2.36
CA GLY A 101 -2.81 11.37 0.97
C GLY A 101 -1.84 12.17 0.10
N ASP A 102 -2.18 12.32 -1.19
CA ASP A 102 -1.31 12.94 -2.19
C ASP A 102 -1.14 14.45 -1.98
N GLU A 103 -2.16 15.14 -1.46
CA GLU A 103 -2.08 16.57 -1.12
C GLU A 103 -1.51 16.83 0.29
N GLY A 104 -1.14 15.75 1.00
CA GLY A 104 -0.47 15.81 2.30
C GLY A 104 -1.40 15.75 3.51
N GLU A 105 -2.71 15.60 3.29
CA GLU A 105 -3.70 15.30 4.32
C GLU A 105 -3.36 14.02 5.09
N MET A 106 -3.60 14.07 6.40
CA MET A 106 -3.31 12.99 7.32
C MET A 106 -4.61 12.27 7.66
N TYR A 107 -4.57 10.94 7.66
CA TYR A 107 -5.72 10.10 7.98
C TYR A 107 -5.57 9.43 9.34
#